data_AF-B4SG99-F1
#
_entry.id   AF-B4SG99-F1
#
_cell.length_a   1.000
_cell.length_b   1.000
_cell.length_c   1.000
_cell.angle_alpha   90.00
_cell.angle_beta   90.00
_cell.angle_gamma   90.00
#
_symmetry.space_group_name_H-M   'P 1'
#
loop_
_entity.id
_entity.type
_entity.pdbx_description
1 polymer ?
#
loop_
_entity_poly.entity_id
_entity_poly.type
_entity_poly.pdbx_seq_one_letter_code
_entity_poly.pdbx_strand_id
1 'polypeptide(L)'
;MTKDSSWATAALLKAKLTPHAQTLFATRSLHYHEEKEHIAEQFAQLLLRRCKRLIEDRDEPARVLLIMDAGTTLYPFFENIGRECVRSYNNRESWVDHFSIVTNNLAGIDSLMEHACISRESRYAPLAVECHCLPGHPMPIFSGVAGIKTIHAIKSLRTDYANHEFDRIDNVSATTTDVHRRLLIIILTTGNWLRIRRHDPPCPVPLARTSEHFQVKQELINICDEAYIIAPLGKVLFNCAPNEINNALGYDDTQASPDKEPYSEITVTDDQAKRIKLVTTSRIERRLLFPLSQKLKAVLEYVEAHNYDDVINKPIEVMPHVFIPFDRLPNNRWLELEEEFPHRNTRGESFLERFYDIHISNWSAHHGTEENV
;
A
#
# COMPACT_ATOMS: atom_id res chain seq x y z
N MET A 1 15.33 18.54 -22.30
CA MET A 1 15.10 17.16 -22.77
C MET A 1 15.65 16.21 -21.72
N THR A 2 14.82 15.81 -20.77
CA THR A 2 15.13 14.71 -19.85
C THR A 2 15.14 13.42 -20.67
N LYS A 3 16.29 12.72 -20.72
CA LYS A 3 16.38 11.41 -21.36
C LYS A 3 15.58 10.44 -20.51
N ASP A 4 14.42 10.03 -21.01
CA ASP A 4 13.64 8.97 -20.41
C ASP A 4 14.50 7.68 -20.37
N SER A 5 14.92 7.30 -19.17
CA SER A 5 15.72 6.10 -18.91
C SER A 5 14.86 4.88 -18.57
N SER A 6 13.53 5.00 -18.64
CA SER A 6 12.58 3.91 -18.35
C SER A 6 12.88 2.66 -19.19
N TRP A 7 13.24 2.84 -20.46
CA TRP A 7 13.61 1.74 -21.36
C TRP A 7 14.85 0.97 -20.90
N ALA A 8 15.84 1.66 -20.31
CA ALA A 8 17.08 1.04 -19.86
C ALA A 8 16.85 0.24 -18.56
N THR A 9 16.07 0.79 -17.63
CA THR A 9 15.65 0.06 -16.41
C THR A 9 14.79 -1.15 -16.78
N ALA A 10 13.83 -1.00 -17.69
CA ALA A 10 13.01 -2.11 -18.19
C ALA A 10 13.88 -3.17 -18.90
N ALA A 11 14.88 -2.77 -19.68
CA ALA A 11 15.81 -3.67 -20.33
C ALA A 11 16.71 -4.41 -19.32
N LEU A 12 17.19 -3.74 -18.26
CA LEU A 12 18.01 -4.35 -17.20
C LEU A 12 17.20 -5.33 -16.34
N LEU A 13 15.95 -4.98 -16.01
CA LEU A 13 15.01 -5.87 -15.33
C LEU A 13 14.69 -7.10 -16.20
N LYS A 14 14.46 -6.89 -17.50
CA LYS A 14 14.20 -7.95 -18.48
C LYS A 14 15.42 -8.85 -18.72
N ALA A 15 16.62 -8.29 -18.67
CA ALA A 15 17.90 -9.00 -18.74
C ALA A 15 18.26 -9.72 -17.42
N LYS A 16 17.45 -9.55 -16.37
CA LYS A 16 17.64 -10.10 -15.03
C LYS A 16 18.93 -9.64 -14.33
N LEU A 17 19.37 -8.40 -14.60
CA LEU A 17 20.65 -7.88 -14.12
C LEU A 17 20.54 -7.05 -12.82
N THR A 18 19.33 -6.86 -12.28
CA THR A 18 19.13 -6.19 -10.99
C THR A 18 19.15 -7.19 -9.83
N PRO A 19 19.46 -6.75 -8.60
CA PRO A 19 19.15 -7.52 -7.40
C PRO A 19 17.68 -7.98 -7.46
N HIS A 20 17.44 -9.24 -7.06
CA HIS A 20 16.11 -9.86 -7.05
C HIS A 20 15.46 -10.22 -8.39
N ALA A 21 16.09 -10.02 -9.55
CA ALA A 21 15.41 -10.20 -10.84
C ALA A 21 14.91 -11.63 -11.17
N GLN A 22 15.40 -12.64 -10.44
CA GLN A 22 14.90 -14.02 -10.54
C GLN A 22 13.84 -14.37 -9.49
N THR A 23 13.48 -13.42 -8.62
CA THR A 23 12.55 -13.65 -7.51
C THR A 23 11.11 -13.36 -7.91
N LEU A 24 10.17 -13.97 -7.19
CA LEU A 24 8.75 -13.67 -7.31
C LEU A 24 8.43 -12.19 -6.98
N PHE A 25 9.23 -11.56 -6.10
CA PHE A 25 9.10 -10.14 -5.78
C PHE A 25 9.33 -9.26 -7.00
N ALA A 26 10.41 -9.50 -7.78
CA ALA A 26 10.69 -8.72 -8.98
C ALA A 26 9.65 -8.91 -10.08
N THR A 27 9.10 -10.12 -10.25
CA THR A 27 7.96 -10.31 -11.16
C THR A 27 6.74 -9.52 -10.69
N ARG A 28 6.45 -9.56 -9.39
CA ARG A 28 5.31 -8.84 -8.79
C ARG A 28 5.49 -7.33 -8.74
N SER A 29 6.70 -6.80 -8.81
CA SER A 29 6.92 -5.35 -8.87
C SER A 29 6.45 -4.80 -10.21
N LEU A 30 6.68 -5.54 -11.30
CA LEU A 30 6.23 -5.19 -12.66
C LEU A 30 4.71 -5.25 -12.86
N HIS A 31 3.99 -6.09 -12.10
CA HIS A 31 2.53 -6.15 -12.17
C HIS A 31 1.93 -4.82 -11.71
N TYR A 32 1.07 -4.19 -12.50
CA TYR A 32 0.46 -2.88 -12.19
C TYR A 32 1.49 -1.78 -11.91
N HIS A 33 2.68 -1.84 -12.52
CA HIS A 33 3.78 -0.93 -12.17
C HIS A 33 3.39 0.55 -12.28
N GLU A 34 2.90 0.99 -13.44
CA GLU A 34 2.50 2.38 -13.65
C GLU A 34 1.38 2.83 -12.71
N GLU A 35 0.45 1.93 -12.40
CA GLU A 35 -0.65 2.21 -11.48
C GLU A 35 -0.15 2.37 -10.03
N LYS A 36 0.81 1.57 -9.58
CA LYS A 36 1.42 1.69 -8.24
C LYS A 36 2.18 3.00 -8.10
N GLU A 37 2.99 3.36 -9.10
CA GLU A 37 3.70 4.65 -9.15
C GLU A 37 2.70 5.80 -9.06
N HIS A 38 1.65 5.77 -9.88
CA HIS A 38 0.62 6.80 -9.90
C HIS A 38 -0.13 6.90 -8.56
N ILE A 39 -0.47 5.78 -7.91
CA ILE A 39 -1.07 5.80 -6.57
C ILE A 39 -0.12 6.45 -5.57
N ALA A 40 1.16 6.09 -5.58
CA ALA A 40 2.14 6.63 -4.64
C ALA A 40 2.40 8.13 -4.85
N GLU A 41 2.57 8.57 -6.10
CA GLU A 41 2.76 9.99 -6.47
C GLU A 41 1.64 10.87 -5.90
N GLN A 42 0.39 10.41 -5.99
CA GLN A 42 -0.77 11.20 -5.57
C GLN A 42 -1.05 11.05 -4.06
N PHE A 43 -1.02 9.83 -3.54
CA PHE A 43 -1.45 9.57 -2.16
C PHE A 43 -0.36 9.85 -1.12
N ALA A 44 0.93 9.65 -1.42
CA ALA A 44 2.00 9.90 -0.45
C ALA A 44 2.02 11.35 0.02
N GLN A 45 1.77 12.30 -0.88
CA GLN A 45 1.68 13.72 -0.55
C GLN A 45 0.50 14.01 0.40
N LEU A 46 -0.68 13.44 0.12
CA LEU A 46 -1.82 13.57 1.02
C LEU A 46 -1.49 13.00 2.41
N LEU A 47 -0.93 11.80 2.45
CA LEU A 47 -0.61 11.12 3.70
C LEU A 47 0.36 11.97 4.53
N LEU A 48 1.39 12.53 3.93
CA LEU A 48 2.34 13.38 4.66
C LEU A 48 1.72 14.69 5.14
N ARG A 49 0.81 15.29 4.37
CA ARG A 49 0.02 16.44 4.84
C ARG A 49 -0.88 16.08 6.02
N ARG A 50 -1.48 14.89 5.99
CA ARG A 50 -2.26 14.32 7.12
C ARG A 50 -1.40 14.12 8.36
N CYS A 51 -0.23 13.50 8.21
CA CYS A 51 0.74 13.30 9.30
C CYS A 51 1.21 14.63 9.89
N LYS A 52 1.62 15.58 9.03
CA LYS A 52 2.06 16.92 9.45
C LYS A 52 0.97 17.63 10.25
N ARG A 53 -0.28 17.61 9.77
CA ARG A 53 -1.43 18.19 10.48
C ARG A 53 -1.68 17.55 11.85
N LEU A 54 -1.49 16.24 11.99
CA LEU A 54 -1.63 15.54 13.29
C LEU A 54 -0.52 15.93 14.26
N ILE A 55 0.69 16.10 13.74
CA ILE A 55 1.87 16.46 14.55
C ILE A 55 1.80 17.92 15.00
N GLU A 56 1.32 18.81 14.14
CA GLU A 56 1.22 20.25 14.37
C GLU A 56 -0.11 20.68 15.00
N ASP A 57 -1.00 19.73 15.31
CA ASP A 57 -2.27 19.99 15.99
C ASP A 57 -1.99 20.68 17.33
N ARG A 58 -2.62 21.84 17.56
CA ARG A 58 -2.37 22.64 18.76
C ARG A 58 -3.09 22.10 19.99
N ASP A 59 -4.23 21.44 19.77
CA ASP A 59 -5.09 20.96 20.83
C ASP A 59 -4.69 19.55 21.27
N GLU A 60 -4.24 18.73 20.31
CA GLU A 60 -3.81 17.35 20.58
C GLU A 60 -2.55 16.98 19.74
N PRO A 61 -1.37 17.58 20.04
CA PRO A 61 -0.16 17.34 19.26
C PRO A 61 0.24 15.87 19.33
N ALA A 62 0.48 15.28 18.16
CA ALA A 62 0.85 13.88 18.06
C ALA A 62 2.34 13.66 17.75
N ARG A 63 2.79 12.45 18.03
CA ARG A 63 3.92 11.79 17.37
C ARG A 63 3.32 10.74 16.45
N VAL A 64 3.72 10.73 15.18
CA VAL A 64 3.17 9.80 14.19
C VAL A 64 4.17 8.70 13.90
N LEU A 65 3.73 7.46 14.08
CA LEU A 65 4.43 6.25 13.69
C LEU A 65 3.77 5.67 12.44
N LEU A 66 4.41 5.84 11.29
CA LEU A 66 3.94 5.26 10.03
C LEU A 66 4.51 3.85 9.87
N ILE A 67 3.66 2.83 9.99
CA ILE A 67 4.06 1.45 9.73
C ILE A 67 3.78 1.10 8.28
N MET A 68 4.82 0.74 7.53
CA MET A 68 4.73 0.32 6.13
C MET A 68 4.96 -1.19 6.02
N ASP A 69 3.93 -1.91 5.59
CA ASP A 69 3.99 -3.37 5.45
C ASP A 69 4.84 -3.82 4.26
N ALA A 70 5.19 -5.10 4.22
CA ALA A 70 5.85 -5.74 3.11
C ALA A 70 4.90 -5.84 1.90
N GLY A 71 5.39 -5.45 0.74
CA GLY A 71 4.66 -5.58 -0.52
C GLY A 71 5.17 -4.66 -1.62
N THR A 72 5.13 -5.16 -2.86
CA THR A 72 5.61 -4.40 -4.02
C THR A 72 4.77 -3.17 -4.33
N THR A 73 3.49 -3.15 -3.92
CA THR A 73 2.61 -1.98 -4.05
C THR A 73 3.13 -0.77 -3.26
N LEU A 74 3.78 -1.01 -2.11
CA LEU A 74 4.24 0.04 -1.21
C LEU A 74 5.66 0.52 -1.54
N TYR A 75 6.38 -0.16 -2.43
CA TYR A 75 7.75 0.22 -2.77
C TYR A 75 7.88 1.69 -3.22
N PRO A 76 7.04 2.21 -4.14
CA PRO A 76 7.15 3.60 -4.57
C PRO A 76 6.80 4.63 -3.47
N PHE A 77 6.11 4.21 -2.41
CA PHE A 77 5.85 5.10 -1.27
C PHE A 77 7.12 5.41 -0.48
N PHE A 78 8.05 4.47 -0.35
CA PHE A 78 9.32 4.71 0.35
C PHE A 78 10.14 5.81 -0.35
N GLU A 79 10.21 5.77 -1.68
CA GLU A 79 10.86 6.81 -2.49
C GLU A 79 10.20 8.18 -2.31
N ASN A 80 8.88 8.26 -2.49
CA ASN A 80 8.14 9.52 -2.41
C ASN A 80 8.21 10.13 -1.01
N ILE A 81 8.03 9.31 0.03
CA ILE A 81 8.13 9.76 1.43
C ILE A 81 9.56 10.17 1.77
N GLY A 82 10.56 9.36 1.40
CA GLY A 82 11.96 9.66 1.69
C GLY A 82 12.42 10.99 1.10
N ARG A 83 12.05 11.28 -0.16
CA ARG A 83 12.36 12.56 -0.81
C ARG A 83 11.72 13.75 -0.10
N GLU A 84 10.47 13.59 0.33
CA GLU A 84 9.74 14.65 1.03
C GLU A 84 10.32 14.92 2.43
N CYS A 85 10.73 13.87 3.15
CA CYS A 85 11.43 14.01 4.42
C CYS A 85 12.77 14.73 4.26
N VAL A 86 13.57 14.42 3.23
CA VAL A 86 14.82 15.16 2.94
C VAL A 86 14.54 16.63 2.65
N ARG A 87 13.52 16.92 1.84
CA ARG A 87 13.10 18.32 1.55
C ARG A 87 12.74 19.05 2.84
N SER A 88 11.90 18.45 3.66
CA SER A 88 11.41 19.02 4.92
C SER A 88 12.52 19.21 5.94
N TYR A 89 13.45 18.25 6.04
CA TYR A 89 14.66 18.37 6.86
C TYR A 89 15.54 19.56 6.45
N ASN A 90 15.81 19.70 5.15
CA ASN A 90 16.60 20.82 4.62
C ASN A 90 15.92 22.18 4.84
N ASN A 91 14.58 22.21 4.82
CA ASN A 91 13.77 23.38 5.15
C ASN A 91 13.63 23.62 6.66
N ARG A 92 14.19 22.74 7.50
CA ARG A 92 14.09 22.79 8.97
C ARG A 92 12.64 22.73 9.47
N GLU A 93 11.81 21.94 8.81
CA GLU A 93 10.43 21.71 9.25
C GLU A 93 10.41 20.75 10.44
N SER A 94 9.92 21.23 11.59
CA SER A 94 9.97 20.49 12.87
C SER A 94 9.07 19.25 12.92
N TRP A 95 8.10 19.11 12.01
CA TRP A 95 7.21 17.94 12.03
C TRP A 95 7.97 16.64 11.77
N VAL A 96 9.08 16.70 11.04
CA VAL A 96 9.89 15.52 10.70
C VAL A 96 10.49 14.87 11.95
N ASP A 97 10.81 15.66 12.99
CA ASP A 97 11.35 15.16 14.26
C ASP A 97 10.32 14.35 15.08
N HIS A 98 9.05 14.43 14.71
CA HIS A 98 7.93 13.73 15.34
C HIS A 98 7.26 12.71 14.41
N PHE A 99 7.93 12.38 13.30
CA PHE A 99 7.49 11.40 12.32
C PHE A 99 8.54 10.29 12.18
N SER A 100 8.14 9.04 12.47
CA SER A 100 9.01 7.87 12.35
C SER A 100 8.36 6.81 11.47
N ILE A 101 9.17 6.08 10.72
CA ILE A 101 8.75 4.94 9.91
C ILE A 101 9.12 3.63 10.62
N VAL A 102 8.19 2.69 10.66
CA VAL A 102 8.46 1.29 11.04
C VAL A 102 8.12 0.41 9.87
N THR A 103 8.94 -0.58 9.57
CA THR A 103 8.71 -1.41 8.39
C THR A 103 9.20 -2.84 8.58
N ASN A 104 8.47 -3.79 8.02
CA ASN A 104 8.95 -5.15 7.77
C ASN A 104 9.33 -5.37 6.29
N ASN A 105 9.39 -4.31 5.48
CA ASN A 105 9.71 -4.35 4.05
C ASN A 105 11.20 -4.06 3.82
N LEU A 106 11.99 -5.10 3.54
CA LEU A 106 13.43 -4.98 3.36
C LEU A 106 13.80 -4.17 2.11
N ALA A 107 13.09 -4.37 1.01
CA ALA A 107 13.29 -3.56 -0.21
C ALA A 107 12.96 -2.08 0.03
N GLY A 108 11.95 -1.79 0.87
CA GLY A 108 11.61 -0.43 1.27
C GLY A 108 12.74 0.27 2.03
N ILE A 109 13.47 -0.47 2.88
CA ILE A 109 14.65 0.07 3.58
C ILE A 109 15.74 0.47 2.59
N ASP A 110 16.02 -0.38 1.60
CA ASP A 110 17.00 -0.05 0.54
C ASP A 110 16.58 1.24 -0.20
N SER A 111 15.29 1.38 -0.51
CA SER A 111 14.74 2.60 -1.14
C SER A 111 14.92 3.84 -0.26
N LEU A 112 14.70 3.74 1.06
CA LEU A 112 14.95 4.84 1.99
C LEU A 112 16.43 5.19 2.09
N MET A 113 17.34 4.21 2.07
CA MET A 113 18.78 4.49 2.06
C MET A 113 19.19 5.32 0.83
N GLU A 114 18.53 5.10 -0.32
CA GLU A 114 18.80 5.86 -1.55
C GLU A 114 18.13 7.25 -1.55
N HIS A 115 16.90 7.35 -1.04
CA HIS A 115 16.05 8.52 -1.25
C HIS A 115 15.81 9.39 -0.02
N ALA A 116 15.99 8.84 1.17
CA ALA A 116 15.84 9.55 2.44
C ALA A 116 17.19 9.99 3.06
N CYS A 117 18.32 9.68 2.44
CA CYS A 117 19.64 10.10 2.94
C CYS A 117 19.84 11.62 2.79
N ILE A 118 20.21 12.31 3.87
CA ILE A 118 20.37 13.79 3.91
C ILE A 118 21.49 14.26 2.96
N SER A 119 22.52 13.45 2.77
CA SER A 119 23.62 13.75 1.85
C SER A 119 23.99 12.55 1.01
N ARG A 120 23.80 12.66 -0.31
CA ARG A 120 24.16 11.62 -1.29
C ARG A 120 25.67 11.46 -1.48
N GLU A 121 26.45 12.44 -1.04
CA GLU A 121 27.91 12.41 -1.16
C GLU A 121 28.57 11.60 -0.03
N SER A 122 27.85 11.36 1.08
CA SER A 122 28.37 10.64 2.23
C SER A 122 27.68 9.28 2.41
N ARG A 123 28.48 8.22 2.41
CA ARG A 123 28.04 6.85 2.72
C ARG A 123 27.60 6.65 4.16
N TYR A 124 27.88 7.61 5.04
CA TYR A 124 27.53 7.58 6.46
C TYR A 124 26.52 8.65 6.83
N ALA A 125 25.95 9.37 5.85
CA ALA A 125 24.94 10.36 6.15
C ALA A 125 23.69 9.68 6.73
N PRO A 126 23.09 10.26 7.78
CA PRO A 126 21.86 9.74 8.35
C PRO A 126 20.69 9.92 7.39
N LEU A 127 19.63 9.15 7.64
CA LEU A 127 18.34 9.38 7.00
C LEU A 127 17.69 10.64 7.57
N ALA A 128 16.93 11.36 6.74
CA ALA A 128 16.14 12.51 7.12
C ALA A 128 14.92 12.14 7.97
N VAL A 129 14.56 10.85 8.02
CA VAL A 129 13.46 10.31 8.81
C VAL A 129 13.97 9.10 9.60
N GLU A 130 13.55 9.00 10.85
CA GLU A 130 13.85 7.84 11.66
C GLU A 130 13.12 6.61 11.08
N CYS A 131 13.85 5.52 10.84
CA CYS A 131 13.30 4.29 10.28
C CYS A 131 13.75 3.08 11.10
N HIS A 132 12.79 2.28 11.58
CA HIS A 132 13.04 1.03 12.27
C HIS A 132 12.61 -0.17 11.44
N CYS A 133 13.53 -1.11 11.22
CA CYS A 133 13.21 -2.42 10.68
C CYS A 133 12.69 -3.32 11.80
N LEU A 134 11.51 -3.92 11.61
CA LEU A 134 11.01 -4.94 12.52
C LEU A 134 11.95 -6.16 12.51
N PRO A 135 12.17 -6.82 13.66
CA PRO A 135 12.92 -8.08 13.70
C PRO A 135 12.07 -9.23 13.19
N GLY A 136 12.67 -10.27 12.62
CA GLY A 136 11.93 -11.44 12.14
C GLY A 136 12.79 -12.42 11.37
N HIS A 137 12.15 -13.43 10.78
CA HIS A 137 12.77 -14.25 9.75
C HIS A 137 12.44 -13.68 8.36
N PRO A 138 13.35 -13.74 7.38
CA PRO A 138 13.08 -13.26 6.03
C PRO A 138 11.96 -14.06 5.36
N MET A 139 11.08 -13.36 4.64
CA MET A 139 10.07 -13.89 3.74
C MET A 139 10.43 -13.49 2.28
N PRO A 140 11.17 -14.34 1.53
CA PRO A 140 11.66 -13.98 0.20
C PRO A 140 10.58 -13.58 -0.80
N ILE A 141 9.39 -14.18 -0.70
CA ILE A 141 8.25 -13.91 -1.59
C ILE A 141 7.74 -12.46 -1.49
N PHE A 142 7.93 -11.83 -0.32
CA PHE A 142 7.46 -10.48 -0.02
C PHE A 142 8.60 -9.47 0.11
N SER A 143 9.86 -9.91 0.02
CA SER A 143 11.05 -9.12 0.38
C SER A 143 10.88 -8.44 1.74
N GLY A 144 10.41 -9.21 2.73
CA GLY A 144 10.10 -8.70 4.04
C GLY A 144 10.51 -9.62 5.18
N VAL A 145 10.10 -9.30 6.40
CA VAL A 145 10.31 -10.12 7.59
C VAL A 145 9.00 -10.42 8.30
N ALA A 146 8.91 -11.60 8.90
CA ALA A 146 7.75 -12.01 9.67
C ALA A 146 8.13 -12.98 10.81
N GLY A 147 7.09 -13.56 11.42
CA GLY A 147 7.19 -14.54 12.50
C GLY A 147 7.06 -13.92 13.88
N ILE A 148 7.21 -14.76 14.90
CA ILE A 148 6.87 -14.42 16.29
C ILE A 148 7.60 -13.17 16.81
N LYS A 149 8.86 -12.94 16.40
CA LYS A 149 9.62 -11.74 16.76
C LYS A 149 9.02 -10.47 16.16
N THR A 150 8.55 -10.53 14.92
CA THR A 150 7.86 -9.42 14.25
C THR A 150 6.56 -9.11 14.95
N ILE A 151 5.77 -10.14 15.27
CA ILE A 151 4.50 -10.00 15.98
C ILE A 151 4.70 -9.39 17.36
N HIS A 152 5.69 -9.87 18.12
CA HIS A 152 5.99 -9.32 19.43
C HIS A 152 6.42 -7.85 19.33
N ALA A 153 7.31 -7.52 18.39
CA ALA A 153 7.73 -6.15 18.16
C ALA A 153 6.55 -5.23 17.82
N ILE A 154 5.65 -5.63 16.92
CA ILE A 154 4.43 -4.87 16.57
C ILE A 154 3.58 -4.60 17.83
N LYS A 155 3.33 -5.63 18.65
CA LYS A 155 2.53 -5.50 19.89
C LYS A 155 3.16 -4.55 20.89
N SER A 156 4.49 -4.53 20.98
CA SER A 156 5.23 -3.72 21.94
C SER A 156 5.38 -2.26 21.51
N LEU A 157 5.17 -1.90 20.23
CA LEU A 157 5.40 -0.55 19.71
C LEU A 157 4.78 0.56 20.58
N ARG A 158 3.52 0.42 21.01
CA ARG A 158 2.86 1.43 21.85
C ARG A 158 3.56 1.61 23.19
N THR A 159 3.91 0.51 23.84
CA THR A 159 4.57 0.51 25.15
C THR A 159 6.01 1.00 25.05
N ASP A 160 6.74 0.57 24.03
CA ASP A 160 8.15 0.91 23.82
C ASP A 160 8.32 2.41 23.54
N TYR A 161 7.47 2.99 22.68
CA TYR A 161 7.49 4.43 22.40
C TYR A 161 7.03 5.26 23.61
N ALA A 162 6.05 4.78 24.39
CA ALA A 162 5.66 5.45 25.61
C ALA A 162 6.82 5.52 26.62
N ASN A 163 7.57 4.42 26.79
CA ASN A 163 8.70 4.36 27.72
C ASN A 163 9.90 5.20 27.26
N HIS A 164 10.24 5.19 25.97
CA HIS A 164 11.36 5.97 25.43
C HIS A 164 11.14 7.49 25.51
N GLU A 165 9.90 7.96 25.54
CA GLU A 165 9.59 9.38 25.72
C GLU A 165 9.90 9.85 27.14
N PHE A 166 9.65 9.02 28.16
CA PHE A 166 10.02 9.32 29.56
C PHE A 166 11.54 9.42 29.76
N ASP A 167 12.32 8.52 29.16
CA ASP A 167 13.79 8.50 29.33
C ASP A 167 14.50 9.73 28.72
N ARG A 168 13.89 10.39 27.73
CA ARG A 168 14.45 11.61 27.11
C ARG A 168 14.22 12.85 27.96
N ILE A 169 13.12 12.91 28.71
CA ILE A 169 12.75 14.05 29.56
C ILE A 169 13.72 14.18 30.75
N ASP A 170 14.19 13.07 31.30
CA ASP A 170 15.07 13.08 32.49
C ASP A 170 16.51 13.56 32.20
N ASN A 171 16.92 13.61 30.93
CA ASN A 171 18.30 13.96 30.54
C ASN A 171 18.43 15.35 29.86
N VAL A 172 17.34 16.08 29.65
CA VAL A 172 17.37 17.44 29.09
C VAL A 172 16.90 18.43 30.16
N SER A 173 17.81 19.30 30.58
CA SER A 173 17.55 20.38 31.55
C SER A 173 16.23 21.09 31.24
N ALA A 174 15.27 20.99 32.18
CA ALA A 174 13.88 21.42 32.14
C ALA A 174 13.66 22.91 31.76
N THR A 175 13.95 23.27 30.52
CA THR A 175 13.82 24.66 30.01
C THR A 175 13.00 24.77 28.73
N THR A 176 12.48 23.66 28.20
CA THR A 176 11.50 23.66 27.12
C THR A 176 10.32 22.81 27.54
N THR A 177 9.13 23.41 27.51
CA THR A 177 7.83 22.77 27.71
C THR A 177 7.66 21.60 26.75
N ASP A 178 8.10 20.40 27.15
CA ASP A 178 7.89 19.18 26.38
C ASP A 178 6.43 18.77 26.57
N VAL A 179 5.60 19.21 25.63
CA VAL A 179 4.17 18.89 25.62
C VAL A 179 4.06 17.38 25.44
N HIS A 180 3.40 16.69 26.36
CA HIS A 180 3.14 15.26 26.24
C HIS A 180 2.40 14.99 24.92
N ARG A 181 3.06 14.35 23.95
CA ARG A 181 2.51 14.10 22.62
C ARG A 181 1.82 12.75 22.59
N ARG A 182 0.61 12.69 22.03
CA ARG A 182 -0.06 11.40 21.83
C ARG A 182 0.63 10.61 20.73
N LEU A 183 0.91 9.33 20.96
CA LEU A 183 1.36 8.43 19.89
C LEU A 183 0.19 8.05 18.97
N LEU A 184 0.36 8.28 17.67
CA LEU A 184 -0.56 7.86 16.61
C LEU A 184 0.11 6.84 15.69
N ILE A 185 -0.51 5.67 15.55
CA ILE A 185 -0.06 4.58 14.69
C ILE A 185 -0.88 4.57 13.41
N ILE A 186 -0.24 4.94 12.30
CA ILE A 186 -0.83 4.91 10.96
C ILE A 186 -0.23 3.73 10.19
N ILE A 187 -1.07 2.91 9.57
CA ILE A 187 -0.63 1.75 8.79
C ILE A 187 -0.80 2.01 7.30
N LEU A 188 0.22 1.71 6.51
CA LEU A 188 0.13 1.43 5.08
C LEU A 188 0.31 -0.06 4.85
N THR A 189 -0.72 -0.75 4.35
CA THR A 189 -0.63 -2.16 3.98
C THR A 189 -1.24 -2.41 2.59
N THR A 190 -0.98 -3.59 2.04
CA THR A 190 -1.48 -4.05 0.75
C THR A 190 -1.90 -5.52 0.87
N GLY A 191 -2.77 -5.98 -0.02
CA GLY A 191 -3.01 -7.41 -0.24
C GLY A 191 -2.45 -7.88 -1.58
N ASN A 192 -2.29 -9.20 -1.74
CA ASN A 192 -2.23 -9.77 -3.10
C ASN A 192 -3.58 -9.58 -3.79
N TRP A 193 -4.64 -9.80 -3.00
CA TRP A 193 -6.04 -9.52 -3.29
C TRP A 193 -6.64 -8.82 -2.08
N LEU A 194 -7.75 -8.14 -2.30
CA LEU A 194 -8.47 -7.44 -1.26
C LEU A 194 -9.93 -7.49 -1.62
N ARG A 195 -10.78 -7.72 -0.62
CA ARG A 195 -12.21 -7.71 -0.83
C ARG A 195 -12.87 -6.57 -0.09
N ILE A 196 -14.05 -6.17 -0.54
CA ILE A 196 -14.90 -5.25 0.23
C ILE A 196 -15.75 -6.06 1.21
N ARG A 197 -15.74 -5.64 2.48
CA ARG A 197 -16.60 -6.19 3.53
C ARG A 197 -18.07 -6.04 3.13
N ARG A 198 -18.86 -7.11 3.29
CA ARG A 198 -20.30 -7.12 2.95
C ARG A 198 -21.19 -6.51 4.04
N HIS A 199 -20.68 -6.41 5.27
CA HIS A 199 -21.38 -5.85 6.42
C HIS A 199 -21.06 -4.38 6.59
N ASP A 200 -22.00 -3.63 7.16
CA ASP A 200 -21.84 -2.22 7.50
C ASP A 200 -20.98 -2.07 8.78
N PRO A 201 -19.96 -1.18 8.81
CA PRO A 201 -19.50 -0.34 7.71
C PRO A 201 -18.67 -1.10 6.68
N PRO A 202 -18.89 -0.85 5.37
CA PRO A 202 -18.09 -1.46 4.31
C PRO A 202 -16.66 -0.93 4.36
N CYS A 203 -15.69 -1.83 4.31
CA CYS A 203 -14.27 -1.49 4.33
C CYS A 203 -13.46 -2.48 3.48
N PRO A 204 -12.27 -2.11 3.01
CA PRO A 204 -11.37 -3.07 2.37
C PRO A 204 -10.79 -4.03 3.42
N VAL A 205 -10.72 -5.32 3.07
CA VAL A 205 -10.09 -6.36 3.87
C VAL A 205 -9.00 -7.02 3.01
N PRO A 206 -7.70 -6.79 3.30
CA PRO A 206 -6.64 -7.41 2.54
C PRO A 206 -6.57 -8.90 2.86
N LEU A 207 -6.33 -9.70 1.82
CA LEU A 207 -6.17 -11.13 1.95
C LEU A 207 -4.69 -11.47 2.14
N ALA A 208 -4.42 -12.27 3.16
CA ALA A 208 -3.09 -12.73 3.50
C ALA A 208 -2.86 -14.17 3.02
N ARG A 209 -1.61 -14.50 2.74
CA ARG A 209 -1.18 -15.81 2.26
C ARG A 209 -0.08 -16.30 3.18
N THR A 210 -0.16 -17.55 3.62
CA THR A 210 0.62 -18.11 4.72
C THR A 210 0.19 -17.59 6.10
N SER A 211 0.42 -18.43 7.11
CA SER A 211 0.08 -18.12 8.50
C SER A 211 0.82 -16.88 9.04
N GLU A 212 2.08 -16.71 8.66
CA GLU A 212 2.96 -15.64 9.14
C GLU A 212 2.54 -14.29 8.59
N HIS A 213 2.21 -14.23 7.29
CA HIS A 213 1.71 -13.01 6.66
C HIS A 213 0.35 -12.61 7.23
N PHE A 214 -0.52 -13.59 7.49
CA PHE A 214 -1.80 -13.37 8.14
C PHE A 214 -1.61 -12.76 9.53
N GLN A 215 -0.75 -13.37 10.35
CA GLN A 215 -0.46 -12.89 11.70
C GLN A 215 0.08 -11.45 11.69
N VAL A 216 1.02 -11.14 10.79
CA VAL A 216 1.56 -9.77 10.68
C VAL A 216 0.45 -8.77 10.39
N LYS A 217 -0.35 -9.00 9.35
CA LYS A 217 -1.41 -8.04 9.00
C LYS A 217 -2.50 -7.94 10.06
N GLN A 218 -2.88 -9.06 10.68
CA GLN A 218 -3.87 -9.05 11.77
C GLN A 218 -3.39 -8.16 12.91
N GLU A 219 -2.13 -8.27 13.29
CA GLU A 219 -1.60 -7.48 14.39
C GLU A 219 -1.41 -6.00 14.02
N LEU A 220 -1.04 -5.70 12.78
CA LEU A 220 -1.04 -4.31 12.27
C LEU A 220 -2.44 -3.67 12.40
N ILE A 221 -3.50 -4.39 12.01
CA ILE A 221 -4.89 -3.92 12.13
C ILE A 221 -5.35 -3.83 13.59
N ASN A 222 -4.86 -4.72 14.47
CA ASN A 222 -5.20 -4.68 15.89
C ASN A 222 -4.66 -3.43 16.59
N ILE A 223 -3.47 -2.97 16.23
CA ILE A 223 -2.81 -1.87 16.92
C ILE A 223 -3.03 -0.49 16.29
N CYS A 224 -3.60 -0.40 15.08
CA CYS A 224 -3.64 0.87 14.35
C CYS A 224 -4.64 1.88 14.93
N ASP A 225 -4.30 3.16 14.79
CA ASP A 225 -5.24 4.27 14.92
C ASP A 225 -5.87 4.60 13.56
N GLU A 226 -5.08 4.59 12.50
CA GLU A 226 -5.53 4.72 11.11
C GLU A 226 -4.92 3.63 10.24
N ALA A 227 -5.65 3.12 9.25
CA ALA A 227 -5.13 2.16 8.29
C ALA A 227 -5.53 2.50 6.86
N TYR A 228 -4.55 2.48 5.96
CA TYR A 228 -4.70 2.71 4.54
C TYR A 228 -4.32 1.44 3.79
N ILE A 229 -5.30 0.82 3.15
CA ILE A 229 -5.12 -0.37 2.31
C ILE A 229 -4.90 0.11 0.87
N ILE A 230 -3.67 -0.06 0.38
CA ILE A 230 -3.26 0.41 -0.93
C ILE A 230 -3.43 -0.71 -1.96
N ALA A 231 -4.10 -0.41 -3.08
CA ALA A 231 -4.38 -1.40 -4.11
C ALA A 231 -4.53 -0.81 -5.52
N PRO A 232 -3.85 -1.38 -6.53
CA PRO A 232 -4.34 -1.37 -7.91
C PRO A 232 -5.80 -1.84 -7.98
N LEU A 233 -6.61 -1.22 -8.85
CA LEU A 233 -8.04 -1.52 -8.93
C LEU A 233 -8.30 -2.97 -9.34
N GLY A 234 -7.47 -3.53 -10.22
CA GLY A 234 -7.52 -4.93 -10.65
C GLY A 234 -7.24 -5.97 -9.54
N LYS A 235 -6.92 -5.53 -8.32
CA LYS A 235 -6.82 -6.41 -7.13
C LYS A 235 -8.03 -6.33 -6.20
N VAL A 236 -8.97 -5.41 -6.45
CA VAL A 236 -10.15 -5.20 -5.62
C VAL A 236 -11.27 -6.12 -6.06
N LEU A 237 -11.72 -6.97 -5.15
CA LEU A 237 -12.78 -7.93 -5.38
C LEU A 237 -14.04 -7.47 -4.64
N PHE A 238 -15.14 -7.36 -5.37
CA PHE A 238 -16.40 -6.86 -4.82
C PHE A 238 -17.39 -7.99 -4.57
N ASN A 239 -18.03 -7.98 -3.40
CA ASN A 239 -19.10 -8.91 -3.02
C ASN A 239 -18.76 -10.41 -3.20
N CYS A 240 -17.58 -10.84 -2.73
CA CYS A 240 -17.10 -12.21 -2.80
C CYS A 240 -16.72 -12.75 -1.40
N ALA A 241 -16.88 -14.06 -1.18
CA ALA A 241 -16.38 -14.74 0.01
C ALA A 241 -14.94 -15.27 -0.21
N PRO A 242 -14.10 -15.42 0.83
CA PRO A 242 -12.74 -15.93 0.69
C PRO A 242 -12.65 -17.27 -0.07
N ASN A 243 -13.57 -18.21 0.21
CA ASN A 243 -13.61 -19.51 -0.47
C ASN A 243 -13.90 -19.39 -1.97
N GLU A 244 -14.73 -18.43 -2.39
CA GLU A 244 -15.01 -18.19 -3.81
C GLU A 244 -13.74 -17.75 -4.56
N ILE A 245 -12.92 -16.90 -3.91
CA ILE A 245 -11.66 -16.39 -4.47
C ILE A 245 -10.64 -17.51 -4.58
N ASN A 246 -10.47 -18.31 -3.51
CA ASN A 246 -9.55 -19.44 -3.51
C ASN A 246 -9.92 -20.47 -4.57
N ASN A 247 -11.21 -20.83 -4.69
CA ASN A 247 -11.69 -21.74 -5.72
C ASN A 247 -11.43 -21.21 -7.12
N ALA A 248 -11.73 -19.93 -7.38
CA ALA A 248 -11.55 -19.32 -8.70
C ALA A 248 -10.08 -19.20 -9.11
N LEU A 249 -9.16 -19.08 -8.13
CA LEU A 249 -7.72 -19.04 -8.37
C LEU A 249 -7.07 -20.43 -8.38
N GLY A 250 -7.83 -21.49 -8.06
CA GLY A 250 -7.35 -22.87 -7.99
C GLY A 250 -6.44 -23.14 -6.78
N TYR A 251 -6.65 -22.42 -5.68
CA TYR A 251 -5.95 -22.60 -4.41
C TYR A 251 -6.73 -23.52 -3.49
N ASP A 252 -6.00 -24.45 -2.88
CA ASP A 252 -6.54 -25.53 -2.08
C ASP A 252 -5.47 -26.01 -1.09
N ASP A 253 -5.90 -26.26 0.15
CA ASP A 253 -5.10 -26.78 1.25
C ASP A 253 -4.54 -28.18 0.99
N THR A 254 -5.11 -28.94 0.05
CA THR A 254 -4.61 -30.30 -0.26
C THR A 254 -3.36 -30.31 -1.15
N GLN A 255 -2.98 -29.17 -1.74
CA GLN A 255 -1.86 -29.12 -2.67
C GLN A 255 -0.53 -28.89 -1.95
N ALA A 256 0.47 -29.73 -2.22
CA ALA A 256 1.80 -29.65 -1.59
C ALA A 256 2.62 -28.39 -1.92
N SER A 257 2.16 -27.56 -2.87
CA SER A 257 2.89 -26.37 -3.30
C SER A 257 2.54 -25.17 -2.39
N PRO A 258 3.52 -24.53 -1.73
CA PRO A 258 3.30 -23.27 -1.00
C PRO A 258 2.72 -22.16 -1.88
N ASP A 259 2.94 -22.25 -3.20
CA ASP A 259 2.38 -21.32 -4.18
C ASP A 259 0.89 -21.50 -4.45
N LYS A 260 0.26 -22.50 -3.82
CA LYS A 260 -1.17 -22.78 -3.91
C LYS A 260 -1.89 -22.83 -2.56
N GLU A 261 -1.19 -22.48 -1.47
CA GLU A 261 -1.83 -22.24 -0.18
C GLU A 261 -2.91 -21.16 -0.32
N PRO A 262 -4.11 -21.38 0.24
CA PRO A 262 -5.22 -20.46 0.12
C PRO A 262 -4.97 -19.15 0.86
N TYR A 263 -5.75 -18.16 0.47
CA TYR A 263 -5.82 -16.90 1.17
C TYR A 263 -6.66 -17.01 2.43
N SER A 264 -6.12 -16.45 3.50
CA SER A 264 -6.80 -16.20 4.76
C SER A 264 -7.21 -14.75 4.85
N GLU A 265 -8.38 -14.55 5.43
CA GLU A 265 -8.93 -13.22 5.66
C GLU A 265 -8.60 -12.73 7.07
N ILE A 266 -8.17 -11.47 7.15
CA ILE A 266 -8.01 -10.73 8.41
C ILE A 266 -9.38 -10.48 9.05
N THR A 267 -9.46 -10.67 10.35
CA THR A 267 -10.64 -10.31 11.14
C THR A 267 -10.65 -8.80 11.39
N VAL A 268 -11.75 -8.16 11.01
CA VAL A 268 -11.98 -6.72 11.19
C VAL A 268 -13.30 -6.52 11.93
N THR A 269 -13.25 -5.84 13.07
CA THR A 269 -14.45 -5.43 13.82
C THR A 269 -15.11 -4.20 13.21
N ASP A 270 -16.36 -3.91 13.60
CA ASP A 270 -17.07 -2.72 13.10
C ASP A 270 -16.38 -1.40 13.47
N ASP A 271 -15.73 -1.37 14.63
CA ASP A 271 -14.95 -0.21 15.07
C ASP A 271 -13.67 -0.02 14.25
N GLN A 272 -12.94 -1.11 13.98
CA GLN A 272 -11.76 -1.08 13.11
C GLN A 272 -12.13 -0.68 11.68
N ALA A 273 -13.25 -1.20 11.17
CA ALA A 273 -13.70 -0.94 9.80
C ALA A 273 -13.89 0.56 9.51
N LYS A 274 -14.31 1.37 10.49
CA LYS A 274 -14.44 2.83 10.35
C LYS A 274 -13.09 3.53 10.12
N ARG A 275 -12.00 2.93 10.62
CA ARG A 275 -10.65 3.50 10.61
C ARG A 275 -9.78 2.97 9.46
N ILE A 276 -10.33 2.03 8.68
CA ILE A 276 -9.65 1.42 7.53
C ILE A 276 -10.17 2.04 6.23
N LYS A 277 -9.28 2.70 5.49
CA LYS A 277 -9.58 3.35 4.21
C LYS A 277 -8.92 2.62 3.05
N LEU A 278 -9.63 2.61 1.93
CA LEU A 278 -9.14 2.09 0.67
C LEU A 278 -8.48 3.24 -0.06
N VAL A 279 -7.29 2.99 -0.59
CA VAL A 279 -6.63 3.88 -1.53
C VAL A 279 -6.42 3.07 -2.80
N THR A 280 -7.15 3.45 -3.83
CA THR A 280 -7.12 2.77 -5.11
C THR A 280 -7.29 3.77 -6.23
N THR A 281 -7.23 3.28 -7.46
CA THR A 281 -7.54 4.10 -8.63
C THR A 281 -9.00 3.93 -9.05
N SER A 282 -9.44 4.79 -9.96
CA SER A 282 -10.70 4.62 -10.69
C SER A 282 -10.45 4.75 -12.18
N ARG A 283 -11.30 4.10 -12.98
CA ARG A 283 -11.28 4.24 -14.43
C ARG A 283 -12.35 5.19 -14.92
N ILE A 284 -12.10 5.78 -16.08
CA ILE A 284 -13.08 6.54 -16.86
C ILE A 284 -13.97 5.60 -17.69
N GLU A 285 -15.05 6.13 -18.27
CA GLU A 285 -15.94 5.38 -19.15
C GLU A 285 -15.15 4.68 -20.28
N ARG A 286 -15.65 3.53 -20.75
CA ARG A 286 -15.08 2.68 -21.82
C ARG A 286 -13.87 1.82 -21.44
N ARG A 287 -13.23 2.07 -20.30
CA ARG A 287 -12.20 1.19 -19.73
C ARG A 287 -12.79 -0.07 -19.12
N LEU A 288 -11.99 -1.14 -19.08
CA LEU A 288 -12.40 -2.47 -18.60
C LEU A 288 -12.90 -2.44 -17.17
N LEU A 289 -12.16 -1.81 -16.26
CA LEU A 289 -12.50 -1.74 -14.84
C LEU A 289 -13.43 -0.56 -14.47
N PHE A 290 -14.05 0.10 -15.45
CA PHE A 290 -15.05 1.14 -15.19
C PHE A 290 -16.26 0.64 -14.38
N PRO A 291 -16.87 -0.52 -14.69
CA PRO A 291 -18.01 -1.03 -13.92
C PRO A 291 -17.65 -1.28 -12.45
N LEU A 292 -16.46 -1.85 -12.18
CA LEU A 292 -15.96 -2.04 -10.82
C LEU A 292 -15.77 -0.70 -10.10
N SER A 293 -15.20 0.31 -10.77
CA SER A 293 -15.05 1.67 -10.21
C SER A 293 -16.39 2.23 -9.73
N GLN A 294 -17.44 2.10 -10.54
CA GLN A 294 -18.79 2.57 -10.20
C GLN A 294 -19.39 1.79 -9.02
N LYS A 295 -19.25 0.46 -9.01
CA LYS A 295 -19.74 -0.39 -7.91
C LYS A 295 -19.08 -0.03 -6.57
N LEU A 296 -17.76 0.20 -6.59
CA LEU A 296 -17.03 0.60 -5.39
C LEU A 296 -17.45 1.99 -4.91
N LYS A 297 -17.54 2.98 -5.82
CA LYS A 297 -18.00 4.34 -5.51
C LYS A 297 -19.43 4.40 -4.98
N ALA A 298 -20.28 3.44 -5.36
CA ALA A 298 -21.66 3.35 -4.88
C ALA A 298 -21.80 2.79 -3.46
N VAL A 299 -20.79 2.07 -2.96
CA VAL A 299 -20.82 1.41 -1.63
C VAL A 299 -19.87 2.05 -0.64
N LEU A 300 -18.77 2.63 -1.13
CA LEU A 300 -17.77 3.29 -0.30
C LEU A 300 -17.94 4.80 -0.44
N GLU A 301 -18.12 5.51 0.68
CA GLU A 301 -18.00 6.97 0.69
C GLU A 301 -16.60 7.35 0.20
N TYR A 302 -16.50 8.18 -0.84
CA TYR A 302 -15.23 8.41 -1.52
C TYR A 302 -14.95 9.89 -1.77
N VAL A 303 -13.65 10.18 -1.93
CA VAL A 303 -13.14 11.45 -2.42
C VAL A 303 -12.23 11.20 -3.61
N GLU A 304 -12.31 12.08 -4.59
CA GLU A 304 -11.36 12.09 -5.71
C GLU A 304 -10.14 12.92 -5.36
N ALA A 305 -9.00 12.55 -5.96
CA ALA A 305 -7.69 12.97 -5.50
C ALA A 305 -7.37 14.49 -5.55
N HIS A 306 -8.31 15.30 -6.01
CA HIS A 306 -8.10 16.71 -6.27
C HIS A 306 -8.73 17.60 -5.19
N ASN A 307 -9.47 17.03 -4.22
CA ASN A 307 -10.17 17.78 -3.17
C ASN A 307 -9.83 17.29 -1.75
N TYR A 308 -8.55 17.33 -1.41
CA TYR A 308 -8.04 16.69 -0.19
C TYR A 308 -7.97 17.59 1.04
N ASP A 309 -8.06 18.91 0.88
CA ASP A 309 -7.90 19.85 2.00
C ASP A 309 -9.02 19.69 3.03
N ASP A 310 -10.24 19.43 2.57
CA ASP A 310 -11.40 19.15 3.43
C ASP A 310 -11.30 17.79 4.14
N VAL A 311 -10.51 16.87 3.59
CA VAL A 311 -10.40 15.48 4.06
C VAL A 311 -9.31 15.34 5.12
N ILE A 312 -8.17 16.02 4.94
CA ILE A 312 -7.02 15.98 5.85
C ILE A 312 -7.40 16.40 7.28
N ASN A 313 -8.39 17.27 7.43
CA ASN A 313 -8.83 17.80 8.72
C ASN A 313 -9.83 16.89 9.46
N LYS A 314 -10.39 15.89 8.78
CA LYS A 314 -11.40 15.01 9.37
C LYS A 314 -10.76 13.93 10.28
N PRO A 315 -11.47 13.48 11.33
CA PRO A 315 -11.18 12.21 11.98
C PRO A 315 -11.23 11.05 10.98
N ILE A 316 -10.41 10.03 11.20
CA ILE A 316 -10.32 8.89 10.27
C ILE A 316 -11.67 8.18 10.09
N GLU A 317 -12.52 8.14 11.13
CA GLU A 317 -13.80 7.44 11.12
C GLU A 317 -14.75 7.95 10.05
N VAL A 318 -14.71 9.26 9.79
CA VAL A 318 -15.56 9.95 8.79
C VAL A 318 -14.78 10.34 7.54
N MET A 319 -13.52 9.90 7.44
CA MET A 319 -12.73 10.16 6.26
C MET A 319 -13.19 9.26 5.12
N PRO A 320 -13.44 9.79 3.91
CA PRO A 320 -13.78 8.97 2.76
C PRO A 320 -12.61 8.08 2.32
N HIS A 321 -12.94 7.03 1.57
CA HIS A 321 -11.97 6.25 0.79
C HIS A 321 -11.40 7.12 -0.34
N VAL A 322 -10.17 6.85 -0.78
CA VAL A 322 -9.46 7.66 -1.77
C VAL A 322 -9.43 6.96 -3.13
N PHE A 323 -10.00 7.62 -4.14
CA PHE A 323 -10.02 7.13 -5.52
C PHE A 323 -9.24 8.08 -6.42
N ILE A 324 -8.21 7.56 -7.06
CA ILE A 324 -7.31 8.33 -7.92
C ILE A 324 -7.64 8.03 -9.39
N PRO A 325 -8.08 9.01 -10.20
CA PRO A 325 -8.31 8.76 -11.63
C PRO A 325 -7.05 8.22 -12.30
N PHE A 326 -7.19 7.14 -13.07
CA PHE A 326 -6.09 6.50 -13.80
C PHE A 326 -6.54 6.09 -15.19
N ASP A 327 -5.86 6.62 -16.20
CA ASP A 327 -6.16 6.42 -17.62
C ASP A 327 -4.90 6.15 -18.46
N ARG A 328 -3.77 5.84 -17.80
CA ARG A 328 -2.50 5.51 -18.45
C ARG A 328 -2.50 4.04 -18.92
N LEU A 329 -3.54 3.64 -19.65
CA LEU A 329 -3.74 2.27 -20.15
C LEU A 329 -3.77 2.25 -21.68
N PRO A 330 -3.30 1.16 -22.33
CA PRO A 330 -3.40 0.97 -23.76
C PRO A 330 -4.84 1.12 -24.26
N ASN A 331 -5.02 1.74 -25.44
CA ASN A 331 -6.34 1.82 -26.08
C ASN A 331 -6.79 0.48 -26.68
N ASN A 332 -5.85 -0.45 -26.89
CA ASN A 332 -6.16 -1.80 -27.34
C ASN A 332 -6.74 -2.62 -26.17
N ARG A 333 -7.97 -3.10 -26.32
CA ARG A 333 -8.71 -3.88 -25.30
C ARG A 333 -7.96 -5.11 -24.80
N TRP A 334 -7.23 -5.81 -25.66
CA TRP A 334 -6.46 -6.99 -25.25
C TRP A 334 -5.25 -6.60 -24.43
N LEU A 335 -4.52 -5.56 -24.82
CA LEU A 335 -3.38 -5.05 -24.03
C LEU A 335 -3.85 -4.49 -22.68
N GLU A 336 -4.97 -3.76 -22.65
CA GLU A 336 -5.59 -3.30 -21.40
C GLU A 336 -5.94 -4.50 -20.50
N LEU A 337 -6.52 -5.57 -21.05
CA LEU A 337 -6.81 -6.79 -20.30
C LEU A 337 -5.53 -7.43 -19.73
N GLU A 338 -4.44 -7.45 -20.49
CA GLU A 338 -3.18 -8.02 -19.99
C GLU A 338 -2.56 -7.22 -18.86
N GLU A 339 -2.65 -5.88 -18.91
CA GLU A 339 -2.14 -4.97 -17.89
C GLU A 339 -3.00 -4.98 -16.62
N GLU A 340 -4.33 -4.97 -16.77
CA GLU A 340 -5.29 -5.01 -15.66
C GLU A 340 -5.36 -6.39 -14.99
N PHE A 341 -4.99 -7.45 -15.71
CA PHE A 341 -5.04 -8.83 -15.25
C PHE A 341 -3.73 -9.56 -15.58
N PRO A 342 -2.61 -9.24 -14.92
CA PRO A 342 -1.29 -9.80 -15.23
C PRO A 342 -1.19 -11.31 -14.96
N HIS A 343 -2.10 -11.86 -14.17
CA HIS A 343 -2.18 -13.30 -13.93
C HIS A 343 -3.06 -13.98 -14.98
N ARG A 344 -2.51 -14.93 -15.74
CA ARG A 344 -3.26 -15.61 -16.81
C ARG A 344 -4.59 -16.22 -16.34
N ASN A 345 -4.61 -16.79 -15.13
CA ASN A 345 -5.80 -17.42 -14.57
C ASN A 345 -6.94 -16.42 -14.29
N THR A 346 -6.66 -15.12 -14.19
CA THR A 346 -7.67 -14.09 -13.92
C THR A 346 -8.25 -13.48 -15.20
N ARG A 347 -7.83 -13.97 -16.38
CA ARG A 347 -8.30 -13.48 -17.70
C ARG A 347 -9.45 -14.31 -18.27
N GLY A 348 -9.86 -15.39 -17.59
CA GLY A 348 -10.97 -16.22 -18.02
C GLY A 348 -12.31 -15.49 -17.89
N GLU A 349 -13.21 -15.68 -18.86
CA GLU A 349 -14.52 -15.02 -18.89
C GLU A 349 -15.31 -15.24 -17.59
N SER A 350 -15.32 -16.47 -17.06
CA SER A 350 -16.00 -16.79 -15.80
C SER A 350 -15.45 -16.02 -14.60
N PHE A 351 -14.14 -15.77 -14.56
CA PHE A 351 -13.51 -14.98 -13.50
C PHE A 351 -13.88 -13.50 -13.63
N LEU A 352 -13.76 -12.98 -14.85
CA LEU A 352 -14.01 -11.58 -15.16
C LEU A 352 -15.47 -11.20 -14.98
N GLU A 353 -16.40 -12.03 -15.43
CA GLU A 353 -17.83 -11.85 -15.20
C GLU A 353 -18.16 -11.89 -13.70
N ARG A 354 -17.65 -12.90 -12.98
CA ARG A 354 -17.96 -13.09 -11.55
C ARG A 354 -17.49 -11.94 -10.67
N PHE A 355 -16.27 -11.43 -10.90
CA PHE A 355 -15.61 -10.49 -9.99
C PHE A 355 -15.58 -9.04 -10.50
N TYR A 356 -15.68 -8.83 -11.83
CA TYR A 356 -15.51 -7.52 -12.46
C TYR A 356 -16.67 -7.11 -13.37
N ASP A 357 -17.62 -8.00 -13.66
CA ASP A 357 -18.77 -7.74 -14.55
C ASP A 357 -18.33 -7.39 -15.98
N ILE A 358 -17.34 -8.14 -16.47
CA ILE A 358 -16.76 -7.98 -17.80
C ILE A 358 -17.10 -9.20 -18.65
N HIS A 359 -17.77 -8.98 -19.78
CA HIS A 359 -18.09 -10.02 -20.77
C HIS A 359 -17.16 -9.89 -22.00
N ILE A 360 -16.28 -10.87 -22.21
CA ILE A 360 -15.30 -10.86 -23.32
C ILE A 360 -15.93 -11.39 -24.62
N SER A 361 -16.89 -12.30 -24.56
CA SER A 361 -17.56 -12.89 -25.74
C SER A 361 -18.09 -11.86 -26.74
N ASN A 362 -18.34 -10.63 -26.31
CA ASN A 362 -18.80 -9.51 -27.14
C ASN A 362 -17.67 -8.78 -27.91
N TRP A 363 -16.39 -9.10 -27.68
CA TRP A 363 -15.26 -8.34 -28.25
C TRP A 363 -14.89 -8.81 -29.66
N SER A 364 -15.23 -10.05 -30.01
CA SER A 364 -14.89 -10.72 -31.29
C SER A 364 -15.60 -10.11 -32.50
N ALA A 365 -16.61 -9.26 -32.32
CA ALA A 365 -17.40 -8.71 -33.41
C ALA A 365 -16.71 -7.56 -34.18
N HIS A 366 -15.55 -7.08 -33.73
CA HIS A 366 -14.89 -5.88 -34.30
C HIS A 366 -13.43 -6.10 -34.73
N HIS A 367 -12.93 -7.35 -34.79
CA HIS A 367 -11.58 -7.65 -35.31
C HIS A 367 -11.58 -8.30 -36.69
N GLY A 368 -12.70 -8.22 -37.41
CA GLY A 368 -12.85 -8.79 -38.76
C GLY A 368 -12.54 -7.85 -39.94
N THR A 369 -12.06 -6.62 -39.74
CA THR A 369 -11.93 -5.66 -40.87
C THR A 369 -10.65 -4.80 -40.95
N GLU A 370 -9.69 -4.89 -40.02
CA GLU A 370 -8.47 -4.07 -40.06
C GLU A 370 -7.17 -4.88 -40.26
N GLU A 371 -7.21 -5.92 -41.10
CA GLU A 371 -5.99 -6.62 -41.58
C GLU A 371 -5.66 -6.35 -43.07
N ASN A 372 -6.25 -5.31 -43.69
CA ASN A 372 -5.88 -4.89 -45.04
C ASN A 372 -5.87 -3.35 -45.20
N VAL A 373 -4.88 -2.68 -44.60
CA VAL A 373 -4.29 -1.42 -45.13
C VAL A 373 -2.81 -1.36 -44.78
#